data_AF-A0A4Y9XM20-F1
#
_entry.id   AF-A0A4Y9XM20-F1
#
_cell.length_a   1.000
_cell.length_b   1.000
_cell.length_c   1.000
_cell.angle_alpha   90.00
_cell.angle_beta   90.00
_cell.angle_gamma   90.00
#
_symmetry.space_group_name_H-M   'P 1'
#
loop_
_entity.id
_entity.type
_entity.pdbx_description
1 polymer ?
#
loop_
_entity_poly.entity_id
_entity_poly.type
_entity_poly.pdbx_seq_one_letter_code
_entity_poly.pdbx_strand_id
1 'polypeptide(L)'
;MEDLDFDDEVEGMPGTDSPDGFYDVRDDLDAASKASAEAEVRPVKMMLLKLRKISISIHRSTTLLLPAWRRLLDEMKMAMRKLPRDVRTRWNSTFRMLEVAVEYRAAIEKMTETQTNGLRKWELDEREWTLATQLRDVLQASHR
;
A
#
# COMPACT_ATOMS: atom_id res chain seq x y z
N MET A 1 6.36 7.41 20.43
CA MET A 1 6.86 6.96 19.12
C MET A 1 6.00 5.74 18.81
N GLU A 2 5.03 5.86 17.90
CA GLU A 2 4.35 4.65 17.42
C GLU A 2 5.36 3.95 16.51
N ASP A 3 5.97 2.90 17.04
CA ASP A 3 6.61 1.88 16.22
C ASP A 3 5.50 1.35 15.31
N LEU A 4 5.52 1.79 14.06
CA LEU A 4 4.66 1.28 13.02
C LEU A 4 5.16 -0.11 12.69
N ASP A 5 4.89 -1.05 13.60
CA ASP A 5 5.18 -2.44 13.39
C ASP A 5 4.27 -2.93 12.27
N PHE A 6 4.89 -3.25 11.14
CA PHE A 6 4.20 -3.66 9.92
C PHE A 6 3.75 -5.13 9.98
N ASP A 7 3.84 -5.77 11.15
CA ASP A 7 3.81 -7.24 11.31
C ASP A 7 2.64 -7.81 12.14
N ASP A 8 1.56 -7.06 12.36
CA ASP A 8 0.33 -7.64 12.95
C ASP A 8 -0.47 -8.45 11.91
N GLU A 9 -0.06 -9.72 11.73
CA GLU A 9 -0.86 -10.95 12.00
C GLU A 9 -0.37 -12.16 11.16
N VAL A 10 0.59 -12.94 11.65
CA VAL A 10 0.42 -14.27 12.32
C VAL A 10 1.79 -14.93 12.55
N GLU A 11 2.16 -15.16 13.81
CA GLU A 11 3.31 -15.96 14.21
C GLU A 11 3.18 -17.44 13.78
N GLY A 12 4.30 -18.05 13.43
CA GLY A 12 4.50 -19.50 13.55
C GLY A 12 4.44 -20.33 12.27
N MET A 13 5.42 -20.18 11.36
CA MET A 13 5.79 -21.24 10.41
C MET A 13 7.28 -21.56 10.56
N PRO A 14 7.66 -22.79 10.97
CA PRO A 14 9.06 -23.16 11.13
C PRO A 14 9.66 -23.37 9.73
N GLY A 15 10.69 -22.58 9.39
CA GLY A 15 11.38 -22.66 8.10
C GLY A 15 11.71 -21.32 7.46
N THR A 16 11.70 -20.20 8.20
CA THR A 16 12.29 -18.95 7.70
C THR A 16 13.80 -19.14 7.64
N ASP A 17 14.35 -19.35 6.44
CA ASP A 17 15.77 -19.10 6.19
C ASP A 17 16.09 -17.70 6.69
N SER A 18 16.80 -17.63 7.79
CA SER A 18 17.25 -16.36 8.37
C SER A 18 18.18 -15.71 7.34
N PRO A 19 17.94 -14.46 6.90
CA PRO A 19 18.83 -13.74 6.01
C PRO A 19 20.08 -13.23 6.77
N ASP A 20 20.59 -13.99 7.74
CA ASP A 20 21.65 -13.63 8.70
C ASP A 20 23.04 -13.39 8.08
N GLY A 21 23.14 -13.30 6.75
CA GLY A 21 24.38 -13.06 6.02
C GLY A 21 24.36 -11.91 5.02
N PHE A 22 23.24 -11.19 4.90
CA PHE A 22 23.21 -10.01 4.01
C PHE A 22 23.64 -8.77 4.78
N TYR A 23 24.78 -8.20 4.36
CA TYR A 23 25.23 -6.91 4.82
C TYR A 23 24.24 -5.82 4.43
N ASP A 24 23.61 -5.19 5.41
CA ASP A 24 22.78 -4.02 5.17
C ASP A 24 23.68 -2.79 5.16
N VAL A 25 23.74 -2.08 4.03
CA VAL A 25 24.50 -0.82 3.92
C VAL A 25 24.03 0.22 4.95
N ARG A 26 22.80 0.08 5.46
CA ARG A 26 22.31 0.92 6.56
C ARG A 26 23.11 0.68 7.84
N ASP A 27 23.66 -0.49 8.09
CA ASP A 27 24.39 -0.80 9.32
C ASP A 27 25.60 0.12 9.53
N ASP A 28 26.21 0.59 8.42
CA ASP A 28 27.33 1.54 8.40
C ASP A 28 26.96 2.98 8.79
N LEU A 29 25.66 3.31 8.72
CA LEU A 29 25.20 4.65 9.06
C LEU A 29 25.16 4.82 10.58
N ASP A 30 25.55 6.01 11.04
CA ASP A 30 25.34 6.39 12.43
C ASP A 30 23.84 6.49 12.75
N ALA A 31 23.51 6.48 14.05
CA ALA A 31 22.13 6.49 14.51
C ALA A 31 21.33 7.73 14.08
N ALA A 32 21.97 8.90 13.95
CA ALA A 32 21.31 10.12 13.52
C ALA A 32 20.99 10.06 12.01
N SER A 33 21.92 9.58 11.20
CA SER A 33 21.76 9.35 9.76
C SER A 33 20.66 8.32 9.47
N LYS A 34 20.60 7.22 10.23
CA LYS A 34 19.52 6.21 10.16
C LYS A 34 18.15 6.82 10.45
N ALA A 35 18.04 7.59 11.53
CA ALA A 35 16.79 8.23 11.93
C ALA A 35 16.30 9.26 10.90
N SER A 36 17.22 10.03 10.31
CA SER A 36 16.89 10.99 9.24
C SER A 36 16.35 10.26 8.00
N ALA A 37 17.05 9.22 7.55
CA ALA A 37 16.62 8.43 6.40
C ALA A 37 15.25 7.75 6.64
N GLU A 38 15.01 7.23 7.84
CA GLU A 38 13.70 6.67 8.18
C GLU A 38 12.59 7.71 8.19
N ALA A 39 12.86 8.92 8.72
CA ALA A 39 11.91 10.01 8.71
C ALA A 39 11.54 10.43 7.26
N GLU A 40 12.52 10.44 6.35
CA GLU A 40 12.32 10.77 4.94
C GLU A 40 11.49 9.71 4.20
N VAL A 41 11.66 8.42 4.54
CA VAL A 41 10.95 7.31 3.88
C VAL A 41 9.56 7.07 4.49
N ARG A 42 9.31 7.55 5.72
CA ARG A 42 8.05 7.36 6.44
C ARG A 42 6.79 7.72 5.62
N PRO A 43 6.72 8.83 4.87
CA PRO A 43 5.55 9.15 4.05
C PRO A 43 5.26 8.09 2.99
N VAL A 44 6.29 7.51 2.37
CA VAL A 44 6.15 6.44 1.36
C VAL A 44 5.63 5.17 2.02
N LYS A 45 6.17 4.78 3.19
CA LYS A 45 5.68 3.63 3.96
C LYS A 45 4.20 3.80 4.34
N MET A 46 3.79 4.99 4.78
CA MET A 46 2.41 5.29 5.17
C MET A 46 1.44 5.23 3.99
N MET A 47 1.81 5.82 2.86
CA MET A 47 1.01 5.74 1.63
C MET A 47 0.78 4.28 1.21
N LEU A 48 1.83 3.46 1.21
CA LEU A 48 1.72 2.03 0.89
C LEU A 48 0.82 1.29 1.88
N LEU A 49 0.94 1.58 3.18
CA LEU A 49 0.08 0.99 4.21
C LEU A 49 -1.41 1.28 3.94
N LYS A 50 -1.74 2.54 3.66
CA LYS A 50 -3.12 2.96 3.36
C LYS A 50 -3.70 2.19 2.17
N LEU A 51 -2.97 2.14 1.05
CA LEU A 51 -3.40 1.40 -0.14
C LEU A 51 -3.58 -0.11 0.13
N ARG A 52 -2.64 -0.72 0.87
CA ARG A 52 -2.75 -2.13 1.28
C ARG A 52 -4.00 -2.38 2.12
N LYS A 53 -4.28 -1.52 3.11
CA LYS A 53 -5.44 -1.64 3.99
C LYS A 53 -6.75 -1.44 3.23
N ILE A 54 -6.81 -0.53 2.27
CA ILE A 54 -7.96 -0.36 1.37
C ILE A 54 -8.18 -1.63 0.54
N SER A 55 -7.13 -2.12 -0.13
CA SER A 55 -7.18 -3.35 -0.95
C SER A 55 -7.70 -4.53 -0.13
N ILE A 56 -7.06 -4.82 1.01
CA ILE A 56 -7.45 -5.92 1.89
C ILE A 56 -8.89 -5.78 2.35
N SER A 57 -9.31 -4.58 2.76
CA SER A 57 -10.69 -4.33 3.21
C SER A 57 -11.72 -4.64 2.12
N ILE A 58 -11.51 -4.15 0.89
CA ILE A 58 -12.40 -4.42 -0.26
C ILE A 58 -12.43 -5.92 -0.58
N HIS A 59 -11.28 -6.60 -0.50
CA HIS A 59 -11.22 -8.04 -0.77
C HIS A 59 -11.86 -8.90 0.31
N ARG A 60 -11.75 -8.52 1.58
CA ARG A 60 -12.29 -9.28 2.73
C ARG A 60 -13.78 -9.02 2.94
N SER A 61 -14.26 -7.80 2.70
CA SER A 61 -15.66 -7.45 2.87
C SER A 61 -16.46 -7.68 1.58
N THR A 62 -16.87 -8.93 1.39
CA THR A 62 -17.62 -9.37 0.20
C THR A 62 -19.06 -8.88 0.16
N THR A 63 -19.63 -8.50 1.31
CA THR A 63 -21.04 -8.13 1.46
C THR A 63 -21.29 -6.62 1.55
N LEU A 64 -20.30 -5.84 2.00
CA LEU A 64 -20.45 -4.39 2.18
C LEU A 64 -19.54 -3.61 1.23
N LEU A 65 -18.22 -3.75 1.37
CA LEU A 65 -17.28 -2.90 0.61
C LEU A 65 -17.17 -3.33 -0.84
N LEU A 66 -17.18 -4.63 -1.15
CA LEU A 66 -17.09 -5.07 -2.54
C LEU A 66 -18.32 -4.64 -3.37
N PRO A 67 -19.57 -4.79 -2.89
CA PRO A 67 -20.73 -4.25 -3.60
C PRO A 67 -20.70 -2.72 -3.72
N ALA A 68 -20.27 -2.00 -2.68
CA ALA A 68 -20.12 -0.55 -2.72
C ALA A 68 -19.09 -0.12 -3.79
N TRP A 69 -17.93 -0.79 -3.82
CA TRP A 69 -16.90 -0.58 -4.84
C TRP A 69 -17.45 -0.80 -6.25
N ARG A 70 -18.18 -1.91 -6.46
CA ARG A 70 -18.76 -2.22 -7.77
C ARG A 70 -19.75 -1.13 -8.22
N ARG A 71 -20.64 -0.67 -7.34
CA ARG A 71 -21.60 0.41 -7.64
C ARG A 71 -20.89 1.70 -8.00
N LEU A 72 -19.85 2.04 -7.24
CA LEU A 72 -19.07 3.24 -7.46
C LEU A 72 -18.36 3.22 -8.81
N LEU A 73 -17.76 2.09 -9.21
CA LEU A 73 -17.16 1.95 -10.53
C LEU A 73 -18.19 2.02 -11.66
N ASP A 74 -19.39 1.47 -11.46
CA ASP A 74 -20.49 1.54 -12.42
C ASP A 74 -20.98 2.98 -12.63
N GLU A 75 -21.16 3.74 -11.54
CA GLU A 75 -21.47 5.18 -11.59
C GLU A 75 -20.42 5.99 -12.35
N MET A 76 -19.14 5.64 -12.19
CA MET A 76 -18.01 6.28 -12.87
C MET A 76 -17.74 5.72 -14.28
N LYS A 77 -18.54 4.73 -14.73
CA LYS A 77 -18.36 4.02 -16.02
C LYS A 77 -16.96 3.41 -16.18
N MET A 78 -16.35 2.99 -15.09
CA MET A 78 -15.04 2.33 -15.07
C MET A 78 -15.20 0.82 -15.15
N ALA A 79 -14.24 0.13 -15.77
CA ALA A 79 -14.23 -1.32 -15.80
C ALA A 79 -14.12 -1.88 -14.37
N MET A 80 -14.92 -2.91 -14.06
CA MET A 80 -14.85 -3.58 -12.75
C MET A 80 -13.48 -4.24 -12.58
N ARG A 81 -12.66 -3.64 -11.73
CA ARG A 81 -11.35 -4.16 -11.31
C ARG A 81 -11.19 -3.89 -9.81
N LYS A 82 -10.71 -4.88 -9.07
CA LYS A 82 -10.31 -4.67 -7.66
C LYS A 82 -8.89 -4.14 -7.64
N LEU A 83 -8.58 -3.33 -6.62
CA LEU A 83 -7.20 -3.03 -6.27
C LEU A 83 -6.46 -4.35 -5.98
N PRO A 84 -5.33 -4.65 -6.66
CA PRO A 84 -4.54 -5.84 -6.35
C PRO A 84 -4.05 -5.83 -4.90
N ARG A 85 -3.86 -7.02 -4.32
CA ARG A 85 -3.21 -7.12 -3.01
C ARG A 85 -1.71 -7.03 -3.20
N ASP A 86 -1.06 -6.31 -2.32
CA ASP A 86 0.40 -6.38 -2.18
C ASP A 86 0.78 -7.69 -1.45
N VAL A 87 1.69 -8.48 -2.03
CA VAL A 87 2.02 -9.83 -1.58
C VAL A 87 3.53 -9.97 -1.52
N ARG A 88 4.07 -10.16 -0.32
CA ARG A 88 5.52 -10.25 -0.05
C ARG A 88 6.26 -11.24 -0.96
N THR A 89 5.64 -12.37 -1.29
CA THR A 89 6.26 -13.43 -2.11
C THR A 89 6.21 -13.16 -3.62
N ARG A 90 5.61 -12.05 -4.08
CA ARG A 90 5.51 -11.70 -5.50
C ARG A 90 6.23 -10.40 -5.77
N TRP A 91 7.36 -10.46 -6.47
CA TRP A 91 8.28 -9.33 -6.67
C TRP A 91 7.67 -8.09 -7.35
N ASN A 92 6.51 -8.22 -8.01
CA ASN A 92 5.83 -7.13 -8.72
C ASN A 92 4.48 -6.72 -8.10
N SER A 93 4.13 -7.22 -6.90
CA SER A 93 2.82 -6.93 -6.32
C SER A 93 2.62 -5.47 -5.94
N THR A 94 3.65 -4.83 -5.38
CA THR A 94 3.61 -3.40 -5.03
C THR A 94 3.36 -2.55 -6.27
N PHE A 95 4.13 -2.80 -7.34
CA PHE A 95 3.96 -2.10 -8.62
C PHE A 95 2.54 -2.27 -9.17
N ARG A 96 2.03 -3.50 -9.24
CA ARG A 96 0.67 -3.74 -9.76
C ARG A 96 -0.42 -3.13 -8.89
N MET A 97 -0.24 -3.07 -7.58
CA MET A 97 -1.16 -2.36 -6.69
C MET A 97 -1.14 -0.86 -7.00
N LEU A 98 0.04 -0.25 -7.11
CA LEU A 98 0.21 1.18 -7.43
C LEU A 98 -0.34 1.54 -8.80
N GLU A 99 -0.10 0.72 -9.83
CA GLU A 99 -0.62 0.92 -11.18
C GLU A 99 -2.14 1.06 -11.18
N VAL A 100 -2.84 0.14 -10.52
CA VAL A 100 -4.30 0.20 -10.40
C VAL A 100 -4.75 1.29 -9.45
N ALA A 101 -4.03 1.56 -8.36
CA ALA A 101 -4.39 2.62 -7.43
C ALA A 101 -4.41 3.99 -8.12
N VAL A 102 -3.39 4.28 -8.92
CA VAL A 102 -3.28 5.54 -9.67
C VAL A 102 -4.35 5.62 -10.76
N GLU A 103 -4.59 4.53 -11.51
CA GLU A 103 -5.65 4.46 -12.52
C GLU A 103 -7.06 4.66 -11.91
N TYR A 104 -7.30 4.13 -10.71
CA TYR A 104 -8.58 4.16 -10.01
C TYR A 104 -8.64 5.21 -8.88
N ARG A 105 -7.80 6.24 -8.94
CA ARG A 105 -7.68 7.28 -7.90
C ARG A 105 -9.03 7.87 -7.49
N ALA A 106 -9.81 8.37 -8.45
CA ALA A 106 -11.11 8.99 -8.18
C ALA A 106 -12.09 8.03 -7.48
N ALA A 107 -12.03 6.75 -7.84
CA ALA A 107 -12.86 5.73 -7.23
C ALA A 107 -12.44 5.45 -5.78
N ILE A 108 -11.13 5.40 -5.52
CA ILE A 108 -10.57 5.22 -4.18
C ILE A 108 -10.94 6.41 -3.28
N GLU A 109 -10.77 7.65 -3.76
CA GLU A 109 -11.09 8.87 -3.01
C GLU A 109 -12.56 8.88 -2.55
N LYS A 110 -13.51 8.67 -3.47
CA LYS A 110 -14.95 8.62 -3.15
C LYS A 110 -15.29 7.46 -2.21
N MET A 111 -14.59 6.32 -2.35
CA MET A 111 -14.77 5.15 -1.49
C MET A 111 -14.31 5.42 -0.05
N THR A 112 -13.21 6.16 0.14
CA THR A 112 -12.65 6.50 1.45
C THR A 112 -13.35 7.68 2.12
N GLU A 113 -13.87 8.63 1.34
CA GLU A 113 -14.64 9.78 1.83
C GLU A 113 -15.96 9.34 2.49
N THR A 114 -16.59 8.30 1.94
CA THR A 114 -17.89 7.80 2.40
C THR A 114 -17.79 7.19 3.81
N GLN A 115 -18.40 7.86 4.80
CA GLN A 115 -18.32 7.44 6.21
C GLN A 115 -18.83 6.02 6.48
N THR A 116 -19.85 5.56 5.75
CA THR A 116 -20.45 4.22 5.91
C THR A 116 -19.48 3.08 5.59
N ASN A 117 -18.41 3.35 4.86
CA ASN A 117 -17.42 2.35 4.47
C ASN A 117 -16.37 2.12 5.57
N GLY A 118 -16.23 3.00 6.55
CA GLY A 118 -15.23 2.89 7.61
C GLY A 118 -13.77 2.97 7.12
N LEU A 119 -13.55 3.45 5.89
CA LEU A 119 -12.23 3.52 5.25
C LEU A 119 -11.56 4.90 5.35
N ARG A 120 -12.23 5.90 5.93
CA ARG A 120 -11.73 7.29 6.02
C ARG A 120 -10.37 7.43 6.69
N LYS A 121 -10.05 6.58 7.67
CA LYS A 121 -8.72 6.57 8.31
C LYS A 121 -7.57 6.22 7.34
N TRP A 122 -7.88 5.60 6.22
CA TRP A 122 -6.92 5.23 5.17
C TRP A 122 -6.99 6.17 3.96
N GLU A 123 -7.73 7.28 4.04
CA GLU A 123 -7.78 8.28 2.99
C GLU A 123 -6.37 8.82 2.68
N LEU A 124 -6.08 8.95 1.39
CA LEU A 124 -4.81 9.48 0.91
C LEU A 124 -4.93 10.97 0.65
N ASP A 125 -3.93 11.74 1.08
CA ASP A 125 -3.81 13.15 0.71
C ASP A 125 -3.13 13.35 -0.67
N GLU A 126 -3.12 14.58 -1.17
CA GLU A 126 -2.52 14.90 -2.48
C GLU A 126 -1.01 14.57 -2.53
N ARG A 127 -0.31 14.71 -1.42
CA ARG A 127 1.13 14.41 -1.35
C ARG A 127 1.35 12.90 -1.44
N GLU A 128 0.54 12.11 -0.75
CA GLU A 128 0.56 10.65 -0.83
C GLU A 128 0.21 10.16 -2.23
N TRP A 129 -0.74 10.78 -2.93
CA TRP A 129 -1.02 10.47 -4.35
C TRP A 129 0.15 10.81 -5.27
N THR A 130 0.83 11.93 -5.01
CA THR A 130 2.05 12.29 -5.74
C THR A 130 3.15 11.26 -5.52
N LEU A 131 3.37 10.84 -4.27
CA LEU A 131 4.33 9.79 -3.92
C LEU A 131 3.98 8.45 -4.56
N ALA A 132 2.70 8.07 -4.58
CA ALA A 132 2.23 6.84 -5.22
C ALA A 132 2.56 6.82 -6.72
N THR A 133 2.36 7.96 -7.39
CA THR A 133 2.66 8.12 -8.82
C THR A 133 4.17 8.05 -9.08
N GLN A 134 4.97 8.80 -8.31
CA GLN A 134 6.43 8.78 -8.43
C GLN A 134 7.00 7.38 -8.19
N LEU A 135 6.54 6.69 -7.15
CA LEU A 135 6.99 5.33 -6.84
C LEU A 135 6.58 4.35 -7.94
N ARG A 136 5.37 4.48 -8.50
CA ARG A 136 4.93 3.67 -9.65
C ARG A 136 5.87 3.86 -10.83
N ASP A 137 6.22 5.10 -11.18
CA ASP A 137 7.09 5.42 -12.32
C ASP A 137 8.50 4.84 -12.14
N VAL A 138 9.07 4.94 -10.92
CA VAL A 138 10.37 4.35 -10.57
C VAL A 138 10.35 2.83 -10.74
N LEU A 139 9.32 2.16 -10.20
CA LEU A 139 9.19 0.71 -10.30
C LEU A 139 8.89 0.23 -11.73
N GLN A 140 8.28 1.08 -12.56
CA GLN A 140 8.08 0.79 -13.98
C GLN A 140 9.40 0.79 -14.76
N ALA A 141 10.31 1.72 -14.45
CA ALA A 141 11.60 1.82 -15.12
C ALA A 141 12.49 0.58 -14.88
N SER A 142 12.35 -0.07 -13.71
CA SER A 142 13.05 -1.33 -13.39
C SER A 142 12.48 -2.57 -14.08
N HIS A 143 11.39 -2.45 -14.85
CA HIS A 143 10.74 -3.56 -15.54
C HIS A 143 11.02 -3.59 -17.06
N ARG A 144 12.04 -2.86 -17.53
CA ARG A 144 12.49 -2.87 -18.93
C ARG A 144 13.49 -3.98 -19.23
#